data_AF-A0A0D0BUA1-F1
#
_entry.id   AF-A0A0D0BUA1-F1
#
_cell.length_a   1.000
_cell.length_b   1.000
_cell.length_c   1.000
_cell.angle_alpha   90.00
_cell.angle_beta   90.00
_cell.angle_gamma   90.00
#
_symmetry.space_group_name_H-M   'P 1'
#
loop_
_entity.id
_entity.type
_entity.pdbx_description
1 polymer ?
#
loop_
_entity_poly.entity_id
_entity_poly.type
_entity_poly.pdbx_seq_one_letter_code
_entity_poly.pdbx_strand_id
1 'polypeptide(L)' 'MCYKIIQYAEYSCSHQTITRQQVVDCRKRDCRFSPSHQTGAHSCRSTCSQTMLPDQGLIMEQFSNPCSRCGGMMNGH' A
#
# COMPACT_ATOMS: atom_id res chain seq x y z
N MET A 1 10.76 -7.66 -6.85
CA MET A 1 10.81 -6.18 -6.83
C MET A 1 10.12 -5.71 -5.55
N CYS A 2 10.36 -4.49 -5.11
CA CYS A 2 9.69 -3.95 -3.91
C CYS A 2 8.17 -3.86 -4.15
N TYR A 3 7.38 -3.86 -3.08
CA TYR A 3 5.91 -3.73 -3.15
C TYR A 3 5.39 -2.96 -1.95
N LYS A 4 4.14 -2.50 -1.99
CA LYS A 4 3.50 -1.86 -0.84
C LYS A 4 2.47 -2.79 -0.24
N ILE A 5 2.40 -2.80 1.09
CA ILE A 5 1.28 -3.35 1.83
C ILE A 5 0.41 -2.17 2.25
N ILE A 6 -0.86 -2.21 1.86
CA ILE A 6 -1.86 -1.23 2.27
C ILE A 6 -2.82 -1.94 3.22
N GLN A 7 -2.89 -1.45 4.45
CA GLN A 7 -3.82 -1.93 5.45
C GLN A 7 -5.09 -1.09 5.37
N TYR A 8 -6.22 -1.78 5.38
CA TYR A 8 -7.54 -1.19 5.34
C TYR A 8 -8.31 -1.52 6.62
N ALA A 9 -9.08 -0.53 7.07
CA ALA A 9 -10.22 -0.72 7.94
C ALA A 9 -11.47 -0.77 7.07
N GLU A 10 -12.27 -1.82 7.22
CA GLU A 10 -13.56 -1.98 6.56
C GLU A 10 -14.69 -1.68 7.55
N TYR A 11 -15.70 -0.94 7.09
CA TYR A 11 -16.87 -0.58 7.89
C TYR A 11 -18.10 -1.36 7.41
N SER A 12 -19.15 -1.43 8.23
CA SER A 12 -20.40 -2.13 7.88
C SER A 12 -21.09 -1.59 6.62
N CYS A 13 -20.80 -0.35 6.21
CA CYS A 13 -21.21 0.22 4.94
C CYS A 13 -20.36 -0.21 3.73
N SER A 14 -19.50 -1.25 3.86
CA SER A 14 -18.56 -1.74 2.84
C SER A 14 -17.53 -0.71 2.36
N HIS A 15 -17.41 0.42 3.06
CA HIS A 15 -16.37 1.39 2.79
C HIS A 15 -15.07 0.95 3.44
N GLN A 16 -13.97 1.11 2.71
CA GLN A 16 -12.63 0.82 3.20
C GLN A 16 -11.85 2.13 3.34
N THR A 17 -11.17 2.29 4.46
CA THR A 17 -10.28 3.43 4.72
C THR A 17 -8.87 2.90 4.93
N ILE A 18 -7.88 3.55 4.33
CA ILE A 18 -6.47 3.20 4.52
C ILE A 18 -6.07 3.59 5.94
N THR A 19 -5.66 2.61 6.73
CA THR A 19 -5.15 2.84 8.09
C THR A 19 -3.64 2.94 8.10
N ARG A 20 -2.96 2.15 7.26
CA ARG A 20 -1.50 2.14 7.20
C ARG A 20 -0.99 1.77 5.81
N GLN A 21 0.15 2.35 5.44
CA GLN A 21 0.91 1.97 4.25
C GLN A 21 2.34 1.62 4.65
N GLN A 22 2.86 0.53 4.09
CA GLN A 22 4.23 0.10 4.32
C GLN A 22 4.87 -0.37 3.03
N VAL A 23 6.07 0.13 2.74
CA VAL A 23 6.89 -0.38 1.63
C VAL A 23 7.66 -1.59 2.12
N VAL A 24 7.54 -2.70 1.40
CA VAL A 24 8.36 -3.91 1.61
C VAL A 24 9.50 -3.90 0.62
N ASP A 25 10.71 -3.81 1.17
CA ASP A 25 11.93 -3.93 0.39
C ASP A 25 12.17 -5.38 -0.04
N CYS A 26 12.55 -5.57 -1.30
CA CYS A 26 12.87 -6.88 -1.84
C CYS A 26 14.34 -7.29 -1.67
N ARG A 27 15.19 -6.40 -1.11
CA ARG A 27 16.64 -6.62 -0.85
C ARG A 27 17.45 -7.03 -2.08
N LYS A 28 16.96 -6.72 -3.28
CA LYS A 28 17.60 -7.07 -4.55
C LYS A 28 18.54 -5.96 -5.02
N ARG A 29 19.73 -6.35 -5.49
CA ARG A 29 20.75 -5.41 -6.00
C ARG A 29 20.40 -4.84 -7.37
N ASP A 30 19.64 -5.59 -8.16
CA ASP A 30 19.05 -5.21 -9.45
C ASP A 30 17.70 -4.48 -9.27
N CYS A 31 17.34 -4.04 -8.08
CA CYS A 31 16.12 -3.28 -7.84
C CYS A 31 16.43 -1.82 -7.55
N ARG A 32 16.04 -0.91 -8.44
CA ARG A 32 16.26 0.54 -8.27
C ARG A 32 15.61 1.11 -7.01
N PHE A 33 14.53 0.50 -6.54
CA PHE A 33 13.77 0.94 -5.36
C PHE A 33 14.27 0.32 -4.06
N SER A 34 15.20 -0.63 -4.13
CA SER A 34 15.75 -1.25 -2.92
C SER A 34 16.90 -0.38 -2.37
N PRO A 35 16.99 -0.20 -1.05
CA PRO A 35 18.20 0.35 -0.43
C PRO A 35 19.45 -0.51 -0.71
N SER A 36 19.26 -1.79 -1.05
CA SER A 36 20.34 -2.70 -1.44
C SER A 36 20.73 -2.59 -2.91
N HIS A 37 20.18 -1.63 -3.66
CA HIS A 37 20.52 -1.39 -5.06
C HIS A 37 22.03 -1.19 -5.23
N GLN A 38 22.62 -1.83 -6.23
CA GLN A 38 24.04 -1.64 -6.51
C GLN A 38 24.31 -0.17 -6.86
N THR A 39 25.31 0.44 -6.24
CA THR A 39 25.65 1.86 -6.46
C THR A 39 26.72 2.07 -7.52
N GLY A 40 27.37 0.99 -7.98
CA GLY A 40 28.38 1.04 -9.04
C GLY A 40 27.79 1.56 -10.36
N ALA A 41 28.65 2.04 -11.27
CA ALA A 41 28.22 2.55 -12.57
C ALA A 41 27.58 1.43 -13.41
N HIS A 42 26.30 1.59 -13.73
CA HIS A 42 25.55 0.70 -14.62
C HIS A 42 24.32 1.42 -15.18
N SER A 43 23.75 0.88 -16.25
CA SER A 43 22.52 1.40 -16.84
C SER A 43 21.29 0.86 -16.12
N CYS A 44 20.81 1.54 -15.06
CA CYS A 44 19.64 1.08 -14.30
C CYS A 44 18.47 0.73 -15.23
N ARG A 45 18.19 1.57 -16.25
CA ARG A 45 17.08 1.38 -17.20
C ARG A 45 17.13 0.04 -17.93
N SER A 46 18.32 -0.52 -18.14
CA SER A 46 18.53 -1.77 -18.88
C SER A 46 18.73 -2.97 -17.97
N THR A 47 19.31 -2.79 -16.78
CA THR A 47 19.73 -3.91 -15.91
C THR A 47 18.90 -4.05 -14.64
N CYS A 48 18.20 -2.99 -14.23
CA CYS A 48 17.46 -2.96 -12.98
C CYS A 48 15.95 -2.98 -13.23
N SER A 49 15.26 -3.62 -12.30
CA SER A 49 13.82 -3.56 -12.14
C SER A 49 13.33 -2.11 -12.06
N GLN A 50 12.53 -1.71 -13.04
CA GLN A 50 12.00 -0.34 -13.19
C GLN A 50 10.63 -0.13 -12.54
N THR A 51 9.97 -1.20 -12.11
CA THR A 51 8.63 -1.14 -11.51
C THR A 51 8.61 -1.78 -10.12
N MET A 52 7.64 -1.37 -9.32
CA MET A 52 7.25 -2.09 -8.10
C MET A 52 6.25 -3.17 -8.49
N LEU A 53 6.13 -4.23 -7.68
CA LEU A 53 5.01 -5.16 -7.83
C LEU A 53 3.70 -4.48 -7.41
N PRO A 54 2.54 -5.00 -7.83
CA PRO A 54 1.24 -4.49 -7.41
C PRO A 54 1.11 -4.41 -5.89
N ASP A 55 0.44 -3.35 -5.45
CA ASP A 55 0.15 -3.12 -4.03
C ASP A 55 -0.70 -4.28 -3.47
N GLN A 56 -0.38 -4.71 -2.25
CA GLN A 56 -1.05 -5.78 -1.55
C GLN A 56 -1.98 -5.19 -0.51
N GLY A 57 -3.29 -5.29 -0.75
CA GLY A 57 -4.32 -4.83 0.19
C GLY A 57 -4.65 -5.89 1.23
N LEU A 58 -4.67 -5.51 2.50
CA LEU A 58 -5.08 -6.36 3.62
C LEU A 58 -6.12 -5.64 4.46
N ILE A 59 -7.27 -6.27 4.70
CA ILE A 59 -8.25 -5.79 5.68
C ILE A 59 -7.76 -6.24 7.05
N MET A 60 -7.31 -5.30 7.86
CA MET A 60 -6.77 -5.57 9.20
C MET A 60 -7.81 -5.35 10.29
N GLU A 61 -8.77 -4.45 10.06
CA GLU A 61 -9.79 -4.07 11.01
C GLU A 61 -11.16 -4.08 10.33
N GLN A 62 -12.16 -4.58 11.04
CA GLN A 62 -13.55 -4.54 10.61
C GLN A 62 -14.39 -3.89 11.70
N PHE A 63 -15.15 -2.87 11.32
CA PHE A 63 -15.98 -2.07 12.20
C PHE A 63 -17.45 -2.31 11.90
N SER A 64 -18.24 -2.62 12.93
CA SER A 64 -19.70 -2.81 12.80
C SER A 64 -20.46 -1.49 12.61
N ASN A 65 -19.82 -0.35 12.93
CA ASN A 65 -20.41 0.97 12.70
C ASN A 65 -20.17 1.45 11.26
N PRO A 66 -21.05 2.31 10.71
CA PRO A 66 -20.80 2.96 9.44
C PRO A 66 -19.58 3.88 9.55
N CYS A 67 -18.90 4.10 8.41
CA CYS A 67 -17.80 5.06 8.34
C CYS A 67 -18.28 6.48 8.60
N SER A 68 -17.38 7.42 8.92
CA SER A 68 -17.76 8.82 9.24
C SER A 68 -18.54 9.52 8.12
N ARG A 69 -18.37 9.08 6.86
CA ARG A 69 -19.17 9.59 5.73
C ARG A 69 -20.62 9.09 5.75
N CYS A 70 -20.86 7.85 6.17
CA CYS A 70 -22.21 7.26 6.21
C CYS A 70 -22.92 7.51 7.55
N GLY A 71 -22.19 7.45 8.67
CA GLY A 71 -22.72 7.72 10.00
C GLY A 71 -23.01 9.20 10.26
N GLY A 72 -22.36 10.11 9.52
CA GLY A 72 -22.62 11.55 9.60
C GLY A 72 -23.93 12.00 8.95
N MET A 73 -24.65 11.12 8.23
CA MET A 73 -25.94 11.43 7.59
C MET A 73 -27.14 11.27 8.54
N MET A 74 -26.92 11.24 9.86
CA MET A 74 -27.97 11.26 10.88
C MET A 74 -28.30 12.71 11.28
N ASN A 75 -28.67 13.57 10.36
CA ASN A 75 -29.32 14.84 10.71
C ASN A 75 -30.23 15.27 9.55
N GLY A 76 -31.55 15.15 9.75
CA GLY A 76 -32.53 15.90 8.96
C GLY A 76 -33.80 15.15 8.54
N HIS A 77 -34.68 14.86 9.51
CA HIS A 77 -36.10 15.30 9.50
C HIS A 77 -36.78 14.96 10.82
#